data_AF-A0A699UYM0-F1
#
_entry.id   AF-A0A699UYM0-F1
#
_cell.length_a   1.000
_cell.length_b   1.000
_cell.length_c   1.000
_cell.angle_alpha   90.00
_cell.angle_beta   90.00
_cell.angle_gamma   90.00
#
_symmetry.space_group_name_H-M   'P 1'
#
loop_
_entity.id
_entity.type
_entity.pdbx_description
1 polymer ?
#
loop_
_entity_poly.entity_id
_entity_poly.type
_entity_poly.pdbx_seq_one_letter_code
_entity_poly.pdbx_strand_id
1 'polypeptide(L)'
;MGRDTIQLEDTVSTISHEYLLEFTSEYGIPESLHLELPGLEEPIVEFLEGKVGVYTKFFEFANYRIPISQFLFVILGHYQVNLSQPSVIDAAKVSHFEINYRVLNIIPTLNLFRVFYVPSYNSGWMSFRKRLGKNTP
;
A
#
# COMPACT_ATOMS: atom_id res chain seq x y z
N MET A 1 27.50 -5.37 -27.95
CA MET A 1 26.13 -5.80 -27.59
C MET A 1 25.52 -4.71 -26.74
N GLY A 2 24.70 -3.84 -27.34
CA GLY A 2 23.89 -2.89 -26.59
C GLY A 2 22.91 -3.69 -25.75
N ARG A 3 22.92 -3.49 -24.43
CA ARG A 3 21.86 -4.04 -23.58
C ARG A 3 20.62 -3.23 -23.89
N ASP A 4 19.63 -3.86 -24.54
CA ASP A 4 18.27 -3.34 -24.60
C ASP A 4 17.83 -3.12 -23.16
N THR A 5 17.93 -1.87 -22.72
CA THR A 5 17.59 -1.48 -21.35
C THR A 5 16.10 -1.20 -21.41
N ILE A 6 15.28 -2.18 -21.02
CA ILE A 6 13.82 -2.00 -20.95
C ILE A 6 13.55 -0.84 -20.00
N GLN A 7 12.93 0.21 -20.52
CA GLN A 7 12.43 1.31 -19.70
C GLN A 7 11.11 0.86 -19.09
N LEU A 8 11.07 0.82 -17.76
CA LEU A 8 9.91 0.31 -17.03
C LEU A 8 8.67 1.20 -17.24
N GLU A 9 8.89 2.48 -17.53
CA GLU A 9 7.85 3.45 -17.88
C GLU A 9 7.10 3.12 -19.18
N ASP A 10 7.74 2.46 -20.15
CA ASP A 10 7.14 2.11 -21.45
C ASP A 10 6.56 0.67 -21.45
N THR A 11 6.63 -0.02 -20.32
CA THR A 11 6.21 -1.42 -20.23
C THR A 11 4.69 -1.50 -20.07
N VAL A 12 4.03 -2.17 -21.01
CA VAL A 12 2.60 -2.50 -20.95
C VAL A 12 2.35 -3.77 -20.14
N SER A 13 1.22 -3.83 -19.45
CA SER A 13 0.83 -5.02 -18.70
C SER A 13 0.46 -6.17 -19.63
N THR A 14 0.98 -7.36 -19.35
CA THR A 14 0.59 -8.61 -20.02
C THR A 14 -0.32 -9.48 -19.15
N ILE A 15 -0.87 -8.92 -18.06
CA ILE A 15 -1.67 -9.64 -17.07
C ILE A 15 -3.07 -9.92 -17.63
N SER A 16 -3.55 -11.16 -17.50
CA SER A 16 -4.91 -11.55 -17.85
C SER A 16 -5.91 -11.25 -16.71
N HIS A 17 -7.20 -11.19 -17.05
CA HIS A 17 -8.25 -11.03 -16.05
C HIS A 17 -8.34 -12.25 -15.11
N GLU A 18 -8.08 -13.46 -15.63
CA GLU A 18 -8.00 -14.69 -14.83
C GLU A 18 -6.89 -14.61 -13.78
N TYR A 19 -5.69 -14.17 -14.17
CA TYR A 19 -4.59 -13.97 -13.22
C TYR A 19 -4.94 -12.91 -12.17
N LEU A 20 -5.62 -11.82 -12.54
CA LEU A 20 -6.05 -10.82 -11.56
C LEU A 20 -6.97 -11.44 -10.51
N LEU A 21 -7.94 -12.27 -10.90
CA LEU A 21 -8.86 -12.93 -9.97
C LEU A 21 -8.14 -13.92 -9.04
N GLU A 22 -7.20 -14.70 -9.57
CA GLU A 22 -6.37 -15.59 -8.76
C GLU A 22 -5.52 -14.79 -7.77
N PHE A 23 -4.91 -13.70 -8.24
CA PHE A 23 -4.07 -12.82 -7.44
C PHE A 23 -4.85 -12.14 -6.30
N THR A 24 -6.04 -11.60 -6.57
CA THR A 24 -6.85 -10.96 -5.52
C THR A 24 -7.30 -11.97 -4.46
N SER A 25 -7.65 -13.18 -4.87
CA SER A 25 -7.97 -14.29 -3.98
C SER A 25 -6.76 -14.69 -3.12
N GLU A 26 -5.60 -14.90 -3.75
CA GLU A 26 -4.37 -15.32 -3.07
C GLU A 26 -3.91 -14.31 -2.00
N TYR A 27 -3.95 -13.02 -2.33
CA TYR A 27 -3.48 -11.96 -1.43
C TYR A 27 -4.59 -11.37 -0.55
N GLY A 28 -5.82 -11.90 -0.63
CA GLY A 28 -6.96 -11.46 0.17
C GLY A 28 -7.30 -9.98 -0.06
N ILE A 29 -7.17 -9.50 -1.29
CA ILE A 29 -7.41 -8.11 -1.64
C ILE A 29 -8.92 -7.89 -1.80
N PRO A 30 -9.53 -6.97 -1.03
CA PRO A 30 -10.98 -6.80 -1.06
C PRO A 30 -11.46 -6.16 -2.37
N GLU A 31 -12.61 -6.66 -2.87
CA GLU A 31 -13.27 -6.12 -4.09
C GLU A 31 -13.64 -4.63 -3.97
N SER A 32 -13.82 -4.13 -2.74
CA SER A 32 -14.12 -2.72 -2.46
C SER A 32 -12.98 -1.75 -2.81
N LEU A 33 -11.82 -2.26 -3.22
CA LEU A 33 -10.73 -1.45 -3.78
C LEU A 33 -10.85 -1.22 -5.29
N HIS A 34 -11.85 -1.80 -5.95
CA HIS A 34 -12.14 -1.61 -7.38
C HIS A 34 -10.89 -1.81 -8.25
N LEU A 35 -10.26 -2.98 -8.13
CA LEU A 35 -9.04 -3.32 -8.87
C LEU A 35 -9.33 -3.39 -10.36
N GLU A 36 -8.47 -2.74 -11.13
CA GLU A 36 -8.58 -2.66 -12.58
C GLU A 36 -7.22 -2.99 -13.20
N LEU A 37 -7.24 -3.71 -14.33
CA LEU A 37 -6.05 -3.85 -15.16
C LEU A 37 -5.78 -2.52 -15.87
N PRO A 38 -4.51 -2.12 -16.04
CA PRO A 38 -4.19 -1.02 -16.94
C PRO A 38 -4.62 -1.39 -18.36
N GLY A 39 -4.96 -0.39 -19.18
CA GLY A 39 -5.25 -0.59 -20.59
C GLY A 39 -4.09 -1.25 -21.34
N LEU A 40 -4.39 -1.88 -22.47
CA LEU A 40 -3.43 -2.68 -23.27
C LEU A 40 -2.23 -1.86 -23.79
N GLU A 41 -2.36 -0.54 -23.83
CA GLU A 41 -1.35 0.43 -24.24
C GLU A 41 -1.14 1.53 -23.19
N GLU A 42 -1.71 1.38 -21.99
CA GLU A 42 -1.57 2.37 -20.92
C GLU A 42 -0.34 2.08 -20.07
N PRO A 43 0.70 2.93 -20.12
CA PRO A 43 1.85 2.77 -19.24
C PRO A 43 1.46 3.11 -17.80
N ILE A 44 2.00 2.34 -16.85
CA ILE A 44 1.75 2.57 -15.41
C ILE A 44 2.33 3.90 -14.91
N VAL A 45 3.22 4.54 -15.69
CA VAL A 45 3.81 5.85 -15.35
C VAL A 45 2.76 6.96 -15.35
N GLU A 46 1.68 6.80 -16.12
CA GLU A 46 0.54 7.68 -16.07
C GLU A 46 -0.24 7.37 -14.79
N PHE A 47 0.20 7.98 -13.68
CA PHE A 47 -0.50 7.96 -12.40
C PHE A 47 -1.85 8.67 -12.56
N LEU A 48 -2.85 7.94 -13.05
CA LEU A 48 -4.22 8.43 -13.17
C LEU A 48 -4.69 8.92 -11.79
N GLU A 49 -5.21 10.15 -11.76
CA GLU A 49 -5.65 10.77 -10.51
C GLU A 49 -6.68 9.88 -9.81
N GLY A 50 -6.47 9.65 -8.51
CA GLY A 50 -7.33 8.79 -7.70
C GLY A 50 -7.04 7.29 -7.80
N LYS A 51 -6.07 6.85 -8.61
CA LYS A 51 -5.63 5.45 -8.69
C LYS A 51 -4.25 5.24 -8.06
N VAL A 52 -3.99 4.02 -7.61
CA VAL A 52 -2.67 3.59 -7.14
C VAL A 52 -2.18 2.46 -8.05
N GLY A 53 -1.14 2.74 -8.85
CA GLY A 53 -0.48 1.72 -9.65
C GLY A 53 0.38 0.80 -8.78
N VAL A 54 0.22 -0.51 -8.93
CA VAL A 54 1.04 -1.50 -8.22
C VAL A 54 1.46 -2.63 -9.15
N TYR A 55 2.72 -3.04 -9.04
CA TYR A 55 3.22 -4.24 -9.71
C TYR A 55 2.90 -5.48 -8.88
N THR A 56 2.27 -6.49 -9.46
CA THR A 56 1.98 -7.75 -8.76
C THR A 56 3.27 -8.44 -8.28
N LYS A 57 4.37 -8.27 -9.01
CA LYS A 57 5.72 -8.72 -8.62
C LYS A 57 6.17 -8.21 -7.25
N PHE A 58 5.73 -7.03 -6.82
CA PHE A 58 6.02 -6.53 -5.46
C PHE A 58 5.46 -7.48 -4.40
N PHE A 59 4.22 -7.93 -4.59
CA PHE A 59 3.55 -8.85 -3.67
C PHE A 59 4.16 -10.24 -3.71
N GLU A 60 4.46 -10.75 -4.90
CA GLU A 60 5.09 -12.06 -5.06
C GLU A 60 6.49 -12.11 -4.45
N PHE A 61 7.35 -11.13 -4.78
CA PHE A 61 8.74 -11.12 -4.33
C PHE A 61 8.87 -10.93 -2.82
N ALA A 62 8.09 -10.01 -2.25
CA ALA A 62 8.13 -9.73 -0.82
C ALA A 62 7.21 -10.66 0.00
N ASN A 63 6.44 -11.54 -0.65
CA ASN A 63 5.30 -12.25 -0.06
C ASN A 63 4.43 -11.31 0.79
N TYR A 64 4.05 -10.17 0.21
CA TYR A 64 3.38 -9.09 0.93
C TYR A 64 1.92 -9.45 1.19
N ARG A 65 1.63 -10.10 2.32
CA ARG A 65 0.30 -10.61 2.69
C ARG A 65 -0.46 -9.70 3.66
N ILE A 66 -0.05 -8.44 3.80
CA ILE A 66 -0.71 -7.50 4.72
C ILE A 66 -2.03 -7.03 4.11
N PRO A 67 -3.13 -6.96 4.87
CA PRO A 67 -4.41 -6.47 4.37
C PRO A 67 -4.27 -5.08 3.74
N ILE A 68 -4.65 -4.99 2.46
CA ILE A 68 -4.77 -3.71 1.76
C ILE A 68 -6.15 -3.14 2.09
N SER A 69 -6.19 -2.11 2.91
CA SER A 69 -7.44 -1.47 3.32
C SER A 69 -7.55 -0.05 2.80
N GLN A 70 -8.78 0.47 2.74
CA GLN A 70 -9.01 1.88 2.44
C GLN A 70 -8.30 2.79 3.46
N PHE A 71 -8.24 2.37 4.73
CA PHE A 71 -7.52 3.13 5.76
C PHE A 71 -6.01 3.19 5.49
N LEU A 72 -5.39 2.10 5.03
CA LEU A 72 -3.99 2.13 4.59
C LEU A 72 -3.78 3.18 3.49
N PHE A 73 -4.65 3.24 2.47
CA PHE A 73 -4.55 4.26 1.42
C PHE A 73 -4.77 5.68 1.92
N VAL A 74 -5.64 5.89 2.92
CA VAL A 74 -5.78 7.21 3.58
C VAL A 74 -4.46 7.63 4.24
N ILE A 75 -3.76 6.68 4.90
CA ILE A 75 -2.44 6.95 5.48
C ILE A 75 -1.40 7.24 4.39
N LEU A 76 -1.32 6.40 3.36
CA LEU A 76 -0.36 6.56 2.25
C LEU A 76 -0.56 7.90 1.52
N GLY A 77 -1.81 8.22 1.17
CA GLY A 77 -2.17 9.47 0.50
C GLY A 77 -1.89 10.70 1.36
N HIS A 78 -2.17 10.65 2.66
CA HIS A 78 -1.88 11.77 3.56
C HIS A 78 -0.37 12.08 3.64
N TYR A 79 0.47 11.04 3.72
CA TYR A 79 1.92 11.20 3.82
C TYR A 79 2.63 11.22 2.46
N GLN A 80 1.88 11.19 1.35
CA GLN A 80 2.39 11.21 -0.02
C GLN A 80 3.46 10.14 -0.28
N VAL A 81 3.16 8.90 0.12
CA VAL A 81 4.05 7.76 -0.09
C VAL A 81 3.40 6.64 -0.89
N ASN A 82 4.23 5.89 -1.61
CA ASN A 82 3.81 4.66 -2.30
C ASN A 82 3.69 3.49 -1.31
N LEU A 83 2.87 2.49 -1.63
CA LEU A 83 2.74 1.24 -0.89
C LEU A 83 4.08 0.52 -0.65
N SER A 84 5.06 0.71 -1.53
CA SER A 84 6.40 0.10 -1.41
C SER A 84 7.36 0.84 -0.48
N GLN A 85 7.03 2.05 0.00
CA GLN A 85 7.92 2.88 0.81
C GLN A 85 7.84 2.63 2.33
N PRO A 86 6.69 2.27 2.92
CA PRO A 86 6.64 1.76 4.27
C PRO A 86 7.34 0.40 4.37
N SER A 87 8.02 0.16 5.49
CA SER A 87 8.42 -1.22 5.80
C SER A 87 7.19 -2.12 6.00
N VAL A 88 7.34 -3.42 5.77
CA VAL A 88 6.29 -4.42 6.05
C VAL A 88 5.81 -4.33 7.51
N ILE A 89 6.73 -4.07 8.45
CA ILE A 89 6.41 -3.89 9.86
C ILE A 89 5.53 -2.64 10.05
N ASP A 90 5.80 -1.56 9.34
CA ASP A 90 5.03 -0.31 9.46
C ASP A 90 3.65 -0.40 8.81
N ALA A 91 3.53 -1.09 7.68
CA ALA A 91 2.23 -1.43 7.12
C ALA A 91 1.42 -2.29 8.10
N ALA A 92 2.03 -3.29 8.73
CA ALA A 92 1.37 -4.11 9.74
C ALA A 92 0.92 -3.30 10.96
N LYS A 93 1.68 -2.28 11.37
CA LYS A 93 1.24 -1.35 12.43
C LYS A 93 -0.05 -0.60 12.04
N VAL A 94 -0.15 -0.13 10.79
CA VAL A 94 -1.34 0.55 10.28
C VAL A 94 -2.54 -0.41 10.28
N SER A 95 -2.35 -1.66 9.80
CA SER A 95 -3.41 -2.68 9.80
C SER A 95 -3.86 -3.04 11.21
N HIS A 96 -2.93 -3.25 12.15
CA HIS A 96 -3.28 -3.53 13.55
C HIS A 96 -4.02 -2.37 14.21
N PHE A 97 -3.64 -1.13 13.90
CA PHE A 97 -4.38 0.04 14.38
C PHE A 97 -5.84 0.01 13.88
N GLU A 98 -6.06 -0.23 12.58
CA GLU A 98 -7.40 -0.34 12.02
C GLU A 98 -8.22 -1.45 12.67
N ILE A 99 -7.66 -2.66 12.75
CA ILE A 99 -8.35 -3.83 13.31
C ILE A 99 -8.78 -3.57 14.75
N ASN A 100 -7.87 -3.06 15.59
CA ASN A 100 -8.17 -2.80 17.00
C ASN A 100 -9.32 -1.79 17.18
N TYR A 101 -9.37 -0.74 16.36
CA TYR A 101 -10.45 0.24 16.42
C TYR A 101 -11.77 -0.31 15.89
N ARG A 102 -11.73 -1.09 14.80
CA ARG A 102 -12.92 -1.77 14.26
C ARG A 102 -13.53 -2.74 15.26
N VAL A 103 -12.72 -3.51 16.00
CA VAL A 103 -13.17 -4.41 17.08
C VAL A 103 -13.90 -3.65 18.19
N LEU A 104 -13.51 -2.39 18.44
CA LEU A 104 -14.18 -1.50 19.40
C LEU A 104 -15.40 -0.77 18.82
N ASN A 105 -15.83 -1.10 17.60
CA ASN A 105 -16.88 -0.39 16.84
C ASN A 105 -16.57 1.10 16.61
N ILE A 106 -15.29 1.47 16.55
CA ILE A 106 -14.83 2.83 16.26
C ILE A 106 -14.29 2.87 14.83
N ILE A 107 -14.69 3.88 14.05
CA ILE A 107 -14.14 4.12 12.73
C ILE A 107 -12.70 4.64 12.88
N PRO A 108 -11.68 3.92 12.38
CA PRO A 108 -10.31 4.42 12.42
C PRO A 108 -10.19 5.63 11.48
N THR A 109 -9.63 6.72 12.00
CA THR A 109 -9.42 7.95 11.23
C THR A 109 -7.96 8.33 11.26
N LEU A 110 -7.52 9.07 10.23
CA LEU A 110 -6.18 9.64 10.16
C LEU A 110 -5.85 10.46 11.42
N ASN A 111 -6.81 11.23 11.93
CA ASN A 111 -6.62 12.05 13.12
C ASN A 111 -6.35 11.18 14.36
N LEU A 112 -7.12 10.11 14.56
CA LEU A 112 -6.88 9.15 15.65
C LEU A 112 -5.50 8.50 15.53
N PHE A 113 -5.10 8.08 14.33
CA PHE A 113 -3.78 7.49 14.10
C PHE A 113 -2.65 8.44 14.49
N ARG A 114 -2.76 9.72 14.11
CA ARG A 114 -1.77 10.77 14.38
C ARG A 114 -1.64 11.13 15.87
N VAL A 115 -2.62 10.78 16.71
CA VAL A 115 -2.50 10.90 18.17
C VAL A 115 -1.47 9.92 18.72
N PHE A 116 -1.36 8.73 18.14
CA PHE A 116 -0.45 7.69 18.63
C PHE A 116 0.88 7.65 17.88
N TYR A 117 0.90 8.05 16.61
CA TYR A 117 2.04 7.88 15.73
C TYR A 117 2.49 9.19 15.07
N VAL A 118 3.79 9.29 14.82
CA VAL A 118 4.42 10.34 13.99
C VAL A 118 5.16 9.65 12.85
N PRO A 119 5.11 10.19 11.62
CA PRO A 119 6.00 9.72 10.58
C PRO A 119 7.46 9.89 11.02
N SER A 120 8.29 8.96 10.59
CA SER A 120 9.74 8.99 10.75
C SER A 120 10.38 8.36 9.52
N TYR A 121 11.51 8.89 9.09
CA TYR A 121 12.23 8.39 7.93
C TYR A 121 13.58 7.86 8.40
N ASN A 122 13.92 6.63 8.02
CA ASN A 122 15.20 6.01 8.35
C ASN A 122 15.75 5.29 7.12
N SER A 123 16.98 5.64 6.73
CA SER A 123 17.67 5.03 5.58
C SER A 123 16.83 4.94 4.30
N GLY A 124 16.05 5.99 4.02
CA GLY A 124 15.18 6.06 2.83
C GLY A 124 13.81 5.38 2.97
N TRP A 125 13.54 4.69 4.08
CA TRP A 125 12.26 4.05 4.36
C TRP A 125 11.38 4.94 5.23
N MET A 126 10.10 5.00 4.93
CA MET A 126 9.15 5.62 5.84
C MET A 126 8.68 4.62 6.90
N SER A 127 8.55 5.12 8.13
CA SER A 127 8.13 4.37 9.29
C SER A 127 7.21 5.22 10.18
N PHE A 128 6.55 4.56 11.13
CA PHE A 128 5.74 5.22 12.15
C PHE A 128 6.33 4.98 13.54
N ARG A 129 6.80 6.06 14.17
CA ARG A 129 7.24 6.04 15.57
C ARG A 129 6.08 6.37 16.49
N LYS A 130 5.96 5.64 17.60
CA LYS A 130 4.98 5.95 18.64
C LYS A 130 5.32 7.32 19.23
N ARG A 131 4.32 8.18 19.39
CA ARG A 131 4.46 9.41 20.19
C ARG A 131 4.76 8.99 21.62
N LEU A 132 5.77 9.62 22.21
CA LEU A 132 5.95 9.58 23.65
C LEU A 132 4.73 10.26 24.27
N GLY A 133 3.81 9.44 24.79
CA GLY A 133 2.81 9.94 25.72
C GLY A 133 3.53 10.42 26.99
N LYS A 134 2.89 11.31 27.74
CA LYS A 134 3.17 11.39 29.17
C LYS A 134 2.74 10.04 29.76
N ASN A 135 3.62 9.04 29.69
CA ASN A 135 3.51 7.87 30.54
C ASN A 135 3.87 8.38 31.95
N THR A 136 2.93 9.07 32.59
CA THR A 136 2.97 9.20 34.05
C THR A 136 2.80 7.78 34.58
N PRO A 137 3.78 7.27 35.37
CA PRO A 137 3.59 6.03 36.10
C PRO A 137 2.38 6.09 37.03
#